data_AF-A0A7W7HLE8-F1
#
_entry.id   AF-A0A7W7HLE8-F1
#
_cell.length_a   1.000
_cell.length_b   1.000
_cell.length_c   1.000
_cell.angle_alpha   90.00
_cell.angle_beta   90.00
_cell.angle_gamma   90.00
#
_symmetry.space_group_name_H-M   'P 1'
#
loop_
_entity.id
_entity.type
_entity.pdbx_description
1 polymer ?
#
loop_
_entity_poly.entity_id
_entity_poly.type
_entity_poly.pdbx_seq_one_letter_code
_entity_poly.pdbx_strand_id
1 'polypeptide(L)'
;MSIEHGHLRGTLTLPSGGCVVCGGFSSRYEDVDQLDLDLPLGALARVDRRIGGYPFNEHSGVESLSWRAPLDRWLADVAAVVHGDVPLQRALIGFEVDEDADIADDRRYAAILLPSPEGLDYRPANA
;
A
#
# COMPACT_ATOMS: atom_id res chain seq x y z
N MET A 1 14.79 12.87 4.86
CA MET A 1 14.59 12.12 3.60
C MET A 1 15.71 12.50 2.65
N SER A 2 16.48 11.54 2.15
CA SER A 2 17.51 11.76 1.11
C SER A 2 16.98 11.20 -0.20
N ILE A 3 17.15 11.93 -1.30
CA ILE A 3 16.80 11.47 -2.65
C ILE A 3 18.10 11.03 -3.31
N GLU A 4 18.22 9.75 -3.61
CA GLU A 4 19.38 9.17 -4.31
C GLU A 4 18.84 8.27 -5.42
N HIS A 5 19.23 8.53 -6.68
CA HIS A 5 18.77 7.76 -7.86
C HIS A 5 17.24 7.70 -8.05
N GLY A 6 16.50 8.74 -7.64
CA GLY A 6 15.03 8.76 -7.70
C GLY A 6 14.34 7.95 -6.59
N HIS A 7 15.13 7.32 -5.71
CA HIS A 7 14.62 6.63 -4.53
C HIS A 7 14.67 7.56 -3.33
N LEU A 8 13.52 7.65 -2.68
CA LEU A 8 13.33 8.33 -1.42
C LEU A 8 13.41 7.29 -0.30
N ARG A 9 14.17 7.58 0.74
CA ARG A 9 14.25 6.71 1.92
C ARG A 9 13.95 7.50 3.18
N GLY A 10 13.17 6.90 4.07
CA GLY A 10 12.73 7.56 5.29
C GLY A 10 12.22 6.59 6.35
N THR A 11 11.55 7.18 7.32
CA THR A 11 10.83 6.48 8.38
C THR A 11 9.47 7.12 8.54
N LEU A 12 8.46 6.34 8.87
CA LEU A 12 7.13 6.84 9.19
C LEU A 12 6.60 6.22 10.48
N THR A 13 5.63 6.90 11.09
CA THR A 13 4.91 6.41 12.26
C THR A 13 3.60 5.80 11.79
N LEU A 14 3.43 4.50 12.01
CA LEU A 14 2.20 3.77 11.71
C LEU A 14 1.06 4.18 12.65
N PRO A 15 -0.20 3.90 12.31
CA PRO A 15 -1.35 4.14 13.20
C PRO A 15 -1.21 3.49 14.59
N SER A 16 -0.47 2.38 14.68
CA SER A 16 -0.18 1.69 15.93
C SER A 16 0.85 2.43 16.82
N GLY A 17 1.45 3.51 16.33
CA GLY A 17 2.56 4.23 16.98
C GLY A 17 3.93 3.63 16.68
N GLY A 18 4.00 2.49 15.97
CA GLY A 18 5.27 1.89 15.57
C GLY A 18 6.00 2.72 14.52
N CYS A 19 7.30 2.96 14.71
CA CYS A 19 8.15 3.60 13.71
C CYS A 19 8.81 2.55 12.83
N VAL A 20 8.65 2.66 11.51
CA VAL A 20 9.24 1.74 10.53
C VAL A 20 9.97 2.51 9.45
N VAL A 21 10.97 1.86 8.85
CA VAL A 21 11.57 2.36 7.61
C VAL A 21 10.56 2.28 6.47
N CYS A 22 10.68 3.21 5.53
CA CYS A 22 9.89 3.25 4.30
C CYS A 22 10.75 3.70 3.13
N GLY A 23 10.35 3.31 1.93
CA GLY A 23 10.87 3.79 0.68
C GLY A 23 9.78 4.48 -0.14
N GLY A 24 10.20 5.30 -1.09
CA GLY A 24 9.33 5.75 -2.16
C GLY A 24 10.12 5.87 -3.45
N PHE A 25 9.46 5.64 -4.56
CA PHE A 25 10.07 5.68 -5.88
C PHE A 25 9.09 6.26 -6.88
N SER A 26 9.61 7.08 -7.79
CA SER A 26 8.81 7.57 -8.92
C SER A 26 9.43 7.09 -10.20
N SER A 27 8.58 6.58 -11.09
CA SER A 27 8.98 6.11 -12.41
C SER A 27 7.99 6.55 -13.46
N ARG A 28 8.41 6.41 -14.72
CA ARG A 28 7.55 6.60 -15.88
C ARG A 28 7.71 5.41 -16.81
N TYR A 29 6.60 4.78 -17.18
CA TYR A 29 6.56 3.69 -18.15
C TYR A 29 5.42 3.95 -19.13
N GLU A 30 5.70 3.89 -20.44
CA GLU A 30 4.70 4.13 -21.51
C GLU A 30 3.81 5.37 -21.27
N ASP A 31 4.44 6.50 -20.91
CA ASP A 31 3.77 7.79 -20.57
C ASP A 31 2.84 7.78 -19.35
N VAL A 32 2.87 6.71 -18.55
CA VAL A 32 2.21 6.64 -17.25
C VAL A 32 3.22 6.96 -16.16
N ASP A 33 2.94 7.99 -15.37
CA ASP A 33 3.71 8.32 -14.15
C ASP A 33 3.23 7.43 -12.99
N GLN A 34 4.17 6.74 -12.36
CA GLN A 34 3.92 5.89 -11.19
C GLN A 34 4.68 6.44 -9.98
N LEU A 35 4.02 6.37 -8.83
CA LEU A 35 4.57 6.68 -7.52
C LEU A 35 4.33 5.51 -6.59
N ASP A 36 5.40 4.90 -6.11
CA ASP A 36 5.37 3.82 -5.15
C ASP A 36 5.75 4.33 -3.76
N LEU A 37 5.05 3.83 -2.75
CA LEU A 37 5.39 3.93 -1.33
C LEU A 37 5.51 2.51 -0.81
N ASP A 38 6.72 2.11 -0.40
CA ASP A 38 6.99 0.76 0.08
C ASP A 38 7.28 0.74 1.58
N LEU A 39 6.74 -0.28 2.26
CA LEU A 39 7.02 -0.60 3.66
C LEU A 39 7.66 -1.98 3.71
N PRO A 40 8.98 -2.08 3.98
CA PRO A 40 9.65 -3.38 4.03
C PRO A 40 9.00 -4.31 5.05
N LEU A 41 8.59 -5.49 4.60
CA LEU A 41 7.85 -6.45 5.42
C LEU A 41 8.62 -6.84 6.69
N GLY A 42 9.94 -7.00 6.59
CA GLY A 42 10.80 -7.28 7.74
C GLY A 42 10.87 -6.14 8.77
N ALA A 43 10.60 -4.89 8.36
CA ALA A 43 10.47 -3.77 9.28
C ALA A 43 9.09 -3.78 9.96
N LEU A 44 8.02 -4.04 9.21
CA LEU A 44 6.68 -4.19 9.75
C LEU A 44 6.59 -5.34 10.78
N ALA A 45 7.21 -6.48 10.50
CA ALA A 45 7.21 -7.64 11.40
C ALA A 45 7.89 -7.38 12.76
N ARG A 46 8.71 -6.33 12.87
CA ARG A 46 9.32 -5.91 14.16
C ARG A 46 8.34 -5.18 15.07
N VAL A 47 7.31 -4.56 14.50
CA VAL A 47 6.32 -3.76 15.24
C VAL A 47 4.97 -4.47 15.38
N ASP A 48 4.66 -5.42 14.49
CA ASP A 48 3.47 -6.27 14.59
C ASP A 48 3.82 -7.74 14.33
N ARG A 49 3.73 -8.58 15.37
CA ARG A 49 4.07 -10.01 15.28
C ARG A 49 3.10 -10.82 14.44
N ARG A 50 1.88 -10.31 14.18
CA ARG A 50 0.87 -10.99 13.36
C ARG A 50 1.32 -11.13 11.90
N ILE A 51 2.23 -10.26 11.45
CA ILE A 51 2.80 -10.28 10.10
C ILE A 51 3.62 -11.55 9.86
N GLY A 52 4.37 -12.00 10.87
CA GLY A 52 5.04 -13.31 10.88
C GLY A 52 5.77 -13.65 9.58
N GLY A 53 5.36 -14.75 8.95
CA GLY A 53 5.90 -15.26 7.68
C GLY A 53 5.05 -14.93 6.46
N TYR A 54 4.20 -13.90 6.52
CA TYR A 54 3.40 -13.44 5.38
C TYR A 54 4.29 -13.21 4.13
N PRO A 55 3.79 -13.46 2.91
CA PRO A 55 2.54 -14.14 2.55
C PRO A 55 2.69 -15.68 2.49
N PHE A 56 3.70 -16.26 3.13
CA PHE A 56 4.11 -17.66 2.96
C PHE A 56 3.65 -18.60 4.09
N ASN A 57 2.83 -18.13 5.02
CA ASN A 57 2.32 -18.96 6.13
C ASN A 57 0.81 -19.24 6.00
N GLU A 58 0.30 -20.13 6.86
CA GLU A 58 -1.12 -20.56 6.87
C GLU A 58 -2.13 -19.43 7.17
N HIS A 59 -1.67 -18.31 7.72
CA HIS A 59 -2.48 -17.12 8.02
C HIS A 59 -2.48 -16.09 6.87
N SER A 60 -2.05 -16.51 5.67
CA SER A 60 -2.02 -15.69 4.46
C SER A 60 -3.37 -15.74 3.73
N GLY A 61 -3.74 -14.66 3.03
CA GLY A 61 -5.10 -14.47 2.48
C GLY A 61 -6.01 -13.68 3.42
N VAL A 62 -7.31 -14.00 3.47
CA VAL A 62 -8.32 -13.27 4.26
C VAL A 62 -7.93 -13.07 5.73
N GLU A 63 -7.27 -14.04 6.36
CA GLU A 63 -6.85 -13.93 7.76
C GLU A 63 -5.84 -12.80 8.00
N SER A 64 -5.01 -12.50 7.00
CA SER A 64 -4.07 -11.37 7.05
C SER A 64 -4.78 -10.02 7.14
N LEU A 65 -6.04 -9.91 6.69
CA LEU A 65 -6.82 -8.68 6.79
C LEU A 65 -7.04 -8.24 8.25
N SER A 66 -6.94 -9.15 9.22
CA SER A 66 -7.03 -8.83 10.65
C SER A 66 -5.96 -7.83 11.13
N TRP A 67 -4.81 -7.77 10.46
CA TRP A 67 -3.75 -6.80 10.71
C TRP A 67 -3.52 -5.86 9.52
N ARG A 68 -3.72 -6.35 8.29
CA ARG A 68 -3.46 -5.62 7.05
C ARG A 68 -4.52 -4.57 6.76
N ALA A 69 -5.81 -4.84 7.00
CA ALA A 69 -6.86 -3.88 6.64
C ALA A 69 -6.76 -2.51 7.34
N PRO A 70 -6.38 -2.42 8.65
CA PRO A 70 -6.07 -1.12 9.26
C PRO A 70 -4.87 -0.41 8.62
N LEU A 71 -3.85 -1.15 8.18
CA LEU A 71 -2.70 -0.58 7.46
C LEU A 71 -3.12 -0.10 6.06
N ASP A 72 -3.93 -0.88 5.35
CA ASP A 72 -4.45 -0.53 4.02
C ASP A 72 -5.32 0.73 4.09
N ARG A 73 -6.15 0.85 5.13
CA ARG A 73 -6.96 2.06 5.36
C ARG A 73 -6.07 3.28 5.57
N TRP A 74 -5.00 3.14 6.35
CA TRP A 74 -4.08 4.25 6.58
C TRP A 74 -3.30 4.63 5.31
N LEU A 75 -2.89 3.65 4.50
CA LEU A 75 -2.27 3.90 3.19
C LEU A 75 -3.27 4.57 2.22
N ALA A 76 -4.57 4.24 2.31
CA ALA A 76 -5.62 4.92 1.57
C ALA A 76 -5.76 6.39 1.97
N ASP A 77 -5.62 6.73 3.26
CA ASP A 77 -5.60 8.12 3.71
C ASP A 77 -4.38 8.88 3.15
N VAL A 78 -3.21 8.22 3.09
CA VAL A 78 -2.01 8.78 2.44
C VAL A 78 -2.27 9.05 0.95
N ALA A 79 -2.85 8.09 0.23
CA ALA A 79 -3.19 8.25 -1.18
C ALA A 79 -4.20 9.40 -1.41
N ALA A 80 -5.17 9.58 -0.51
CA ALA A 80 -6.12 10.68 -0.57
C ALA A 80 -5.44 12.05 -0.41
N VAL A 81 -4.49 12.18 0.51
CA VAL A 81 -3.68 13.40 0.67
C VAL A 81 -2.86 13.67 -0.60
N VAL A 82 -2.17 12.66 -1.13
CA VAL A 82 -1.38 12.79 -2.36
C VAL A 82 -2.27 13.19 -3.54
N HIS A 83 -3.46 12.60 -3.68
CA HIS A 83 -4.41 12.93 -4.74
C HIS A 83 -4.88 14.40 -4.71
N GLY A 84 -4.97 15.00 -3.51
CA GLY A 84 -5.29 16.41 -3.35
C GLY A 84 -4.26 17.36 -3.96
N ASP A 85 -2.98 16.95 -3.99
CA ASP A 85 -1.88 17.72 -4.58
C ASP A 85 -1.58 17.30 -6.04
N VAL A 86 -1.68 16.00 -6.32
CA VAL A 86 -1.36 15.38 -7.62
C VAL A 86 -2.44 14.35 -7.95
N PRO A 87 -3.38 14.65 -8.88
CA PRO A 87 -4.50 13.76 -9.17
C PRO A 87 -4.05 12.37 -9.65
N LEU A 88 -4.26 11.38 -8.80
CA LEU A 88 -4.06 9.97 -9.12
C LEU A 88 -5.17 9.47 -10.05
N GLN A 89 -4.81 8.70 -11.08
CA GLN A 89 -5.78 8.00 -11.93
C GLN A 89 -6.34 6.74 -11.24
N ARG A 90 -5.53 6.12 -10.39
CA ARG A 90 -5.87 5.01 -9.49
C ARG A 90 -4.79 4.90 -8.42
N ALA A 91 -5.07 4.21 -7.32
CA ALA A 91 -4.06 3.71 -6.40
C ALA A 91 -4.38 2.27 -5.99
N LEU A 92 -3.34 1.49 -5.76
CA LEU A 92 -3.42 0.09 -5.36
C LEU A 92 -2.65 -0.11 -4.06
N ILE A 93 -3.19 -0.93 -3.16
CA ILE A 93 -2.58 -1.18 -1.86
C ILE A 93 -2.60 -2.68 -1.60
N GLY A 94 -1.41 -3.25 -1.41
CA GLY A 94 -1.24 -4.68 -1.14
C GLY A 94 0.24 -5.06 -1.12
N PHE A 95 0.49 -6.36 -1.08
CA PHE A 95 1.84 -6.90 -1.15
C PHE A 95 2.21 -7.22 -2.60
N GLU A 96 3.22 -6.54 -3.15
CA GLU A 96 3.72 -6.76 -4.51
C GLU A 96 2.58 -6.87 -5.55
N VAL A 97 1.67 -5.89 -5.55
CA VAL A 97 0.42 -5.96 -6.30
C VAL A 97 0.65 -6.16 -7.79
N ASP A 98 0.03 -7.19 -8.34
CA ASP A 98 -0.12 -7.43 -9.78
C ASP A 98 -1.56 -7.09 -10.18
N GLU A 99 -1.74 -6.05 -11.00
CA GLU A 99 -3.07 -5.54 -11.36
C GLU A 99 -3.95 -6.57 -12.05
N ASP A 100 -3.39 -7.44 -12.89
CA ASP A 100 -4.19 -8.41 -13.63
C ASP A 100 -4.64 -9.57 -12.74
N ALA A 101 -3.86 -9.89 -11.71
CA ALA A 101 -4.13 -11.02 -10.82
C ALA A 101 -4.90 -10.62 -9.54
N ASP A 102 -4.62 -9.45 -8.97
CA ASP A 102 -5.04 -9.12 -7.61
C ASP A 102 -6.36 -8.36 -7.51
N ILE A 103 -6.88 -7.86 -8.63
CA ILE A 103 -8.08 -7.00 -8.66
C ILE A 103 -9.13 -7.35 -9.73
N ALA A 104 -8.88 -8.37 -10.55
CA ALA A 104 -9.71 -8.68 -11.73
C ALA A 104 -11.02 -9.44 -11.44
N ASP A 105 -11.20 -10.01 -10.24
CA ASP A 105 -12.35 -10.87 -9.90
C ASP A 105 -13.10 -10.37 -8.65
N ASP A 106 -14.17 -11.07 -8.25
CA ASP A 106 -14.93 -10.81 -7.02
C ASP A 106 -14.05 -10.92 -5.76
N ARG A 107 -12.93 -11.65 -5.86
CA ARG A 107 -11.85 -11.73 -4.88
C ARG A 107 -10.74 -10.75 -5.23
N ARG A 108 -10.45 -9.85 -4.29
CA ARG A 108 -9.41 -8.83 -4.39
C ARG A 108 -8.40 -8.99 -3.25
N TYR A 109 -7.16 -9.30 -3.60
CA TYR A 109 -6.07 -9.40 -2.64
C TYR A 109 -5.46 -8.02 -2.33
N ALA A 110 -5.68 -7.05 -3.21
CA ALA A 110 -5.31 -5.65 -3.03
C ALA A 110 -6.55 -4.74 -2.86
N ALA A 111 -6.39 -3.66 -2.09
CA ALA A 111 -7.37 -2.58 -2.08
C ALA A 111 -7.15 -1.64 -3.26
N ILE A 112 -8.23 -1.02 -3.73
CA ILE A 112 -8.25 -0.14 -4.90
C ILE A 112 -8.84 1.20 -4.48
N LEU A 113 -8.21 2.29 -4.94
CA LEU A 113 -8.77 3.62 -4.90
C LEU A 113 -8.98 4.14 -6.32
N LEU A 114 -10.20 4.59 -6.61
CA LEU A 114 -10.54 5.16 -7.91
C LEU A 114 -11.04 6.61 -7.73
N PRO A 115 -10.71 7.52 -8.66
CA PRO A 115 -11.28 8.87 -8.66
C PRO A 115 -12.80 8.86 -8.64
N SER A 116 -13.37 9.75 -7.83
CA SER A 116 -14.79 10.03 -7.72
C SER A 116 -15.02 11.54 -7.55
N PRO A 117 -16.26 12.04 -7.68
CA PRO A 117 -16.55 13.45 -7.44
C PRO A 117 -16.19 13.94 -6.02
N GLU A 118 -16.08 13.03 -5.06
CA GLU A 118 -15.77 13.33 -3.65
C GLU A 118 -14.29 13.10 -3.29
N GLY A 119 -13.44 12.74 -4.27
CA GLY A 119 -12.02 12.44 -4.08
C GLY A 119 -11.68 11.03 -4.56
N LEU A 120 -11.26 10.15 -3.65
CA LEU A 120 -10.99 8.74 -3.96
C LEU A 120 -12.02 7.81 -3.31
N ASP A 121 -12.66 6.97 -4.11
CA ASP A 121 -13.51 5.86 -3.67
C ASP A 121 -12.62 4.68 -3.25
N TYR A 122 -12.58 4.37 -1.95
CA TYR A 122 -11.79 3.26 -1.40
C TYR A 122 -12.57 1.95 -1.37
N ARG A 123 -12.04 0.94 -2.06
CA ARG A 123 -12.56 -0.43 -2.11
C ARG A 123 -11.57 -1.36 -1.44
N PRO A 124 -11.88 -1.94 -0.27
CA PRO A 124 -10.93 -2.78 0.46
C PRO A 124 -10.64 -4.10 -0.26
N ALA A 125 -9.47 -4.66 0.02
CA ALA A 125 -9.18 -6.06 -0.21
C ALA A 125 -10.18 -6.93 0.57
N ASN A 126 -10.59 -8.05 -0.03
CA ASN A 126 -11.55 -8.98 0.56
C ASN A 126 -11.10 -10.45 0.49
N ALA A 127 -9.88 -10.71 0.02
CA ALA A 127 -9.29 -12.03 -0.17
C ALA A 127 -7.88 -12.16 0.43
#